data_AF-A0A1M5GK26-F1
#
_entry.id   AF-A0A1M5GK26-F1
#
_cell.length_a   1.000
_cell.length_b   1.000
_cell.length_c   1.000
_cell.angle_alpha   90.00
_cell.angle_beta   90.00
_cell.angle_gamma   90.00
#
_symmetry.space_group_name_H-M   'P 1'
#
loop_
_entity.id
_entity.type
_entity.pdbx_description
1 polymer ?
#
loop_
_entity_poly.entity_id
_entity_poly.type
_entity_poly.pdbx_seq_one_letter_code
_entity_poly.pdbx_strand_id
1 'polypeptide(L)'
;MSYQIEIIITDGREVRAVYGSKDMSLFTKIKIDDHDEYDYLLENHFDLSTKELSSKKLMENIINGTTDKYYTHLLIDKANEKFGKSTLGAIYGYLERDICLHYGKSINRNEDNWPMLTQYLDEFENRNRSYFKRPYSLDFPHAFCILNEELDEYKKLYSSKLKEKYPENENLKKDIEFIFDEARKEDMDIFLCNY
;
A
#
# COMPACT_ATOMS: atom_id res chain seq x y z
N MET A 1 4.09 14.25 -11.32
CA MET A 1 3.92 13.82 -9.92
C MET A 1 5.12 12.96 -9.60
N SER A 2 5.87 13.29 -8.54
CA SER A 2 6.97 12.42 -8.10
C SER A 2 6.33 11.26 -7.37
N TYR A 3 6.45 10.06 -7.92
CA TYR A 3 6.05 8.82 -7.24
C TYR A 3 6.81 8.74 -5.92
N GLN A 4 6.10 8.76 -4.79
CA GLN A 4 6.70 8.48 -3.50
C GLN A 4 6.49 7.02 -3.21
N ILE A 5 7.59 6.27 -3.21
CA ILE A 5 7.54 4.86 -2.89
C ILE A 5 8.02 4.74 -1.44
N GLU A 6 7.27 4.02 -0.63
CA GLU A 6 7.57 3.77 0.77
C GLU A 6 7.71 2.28 1.02
N ILE A 7 8.69 1.94 1.87
CA ILE A 7 8.98 0.58 2.28
C ILE A 7 8.66 0.47 3.76
N ILE A 8 7.72 -0.40 4.07
CA ILE A 8 7.24 -0.62 5.43
C ILE A 8 7.56 -2.06 5.79
N ILE A 9 8.17 -2.28 6.96
CA ILE A 9 8.15 -3.61 7.59
C ILE A 9 7.00 -3.64 8.57
N THR A 10 6.20 -4.70 8.55
CA THR A 10 4.93 -4.76 9.29
C THR A 10 4.60 -6.16 9.77
N ASP A 11 3.87 -6.31 10.88
CA ASP A 11 3.28 -7.60 11.25
C ASP A 11 2.09 -7.89 10.33
N GLY A 12 2.36 -8.62 9.25
CA GLY A 12 1.32 -8.94 8.28
C GLY A 12 0.19 -9.80 8.84
N ARG A 13 0.37 -10.50 9.97
CA ARG A 13 -0.73 -11.24 10.62
C ARG A 13 -1.73 -10.26 11.21
N GLU A 14 -1.25 -9.22 11.89
CA GLU A 14 -2.10 -8.16 12.43
C GLU A 14 -2.78 -7.37 11.30
N VAL A 15 -2.05 -7.02 10.23
CA VAL A 15 -2.63 -6.35 9.05
C VAL A 15 -3.76 -7.20 8.43
N ARG A 16 -3.52 -8.49 8.21
CA ARG A 16 -4.55 -9.42 7.69
C ARG A 16 -5.72 -9.57 8.66
N ALA A 17 -5.47 -9.52 9.97
CA ALA A 17 -6.51 -9.64 10.99
C ALA A 17 -7.47 -8.44 11.00
N VAL A 18 -7.07 -7.26 10.52
CA VAL A 18 -7.97 -6.10 10.38
C VAL A 18 -9.13 -6.40 9.44
N TYR A 19 -8.84 -7.02 8.29
CA TYR A 19 -9.83 -7.26 7.24
C TYR A 19 -10.91 -8.25 7.70
N GLY A 20 -12.15 -7.79 7.76
CA GLY A 20 -13.27 -8.62 8.22
C GLY A 20 -13.31 -8.87 9.73
N SER A 21 -12.45 -8.21 10.53
CA SER A 21 -12.46 -8.30 12.00
C SER A 21 -13.80 -7.90 12.63
N LYS A 22 -14.52 -6.97 12.00
CA LYS A 22 -15.70 -6.27 12.55
C LYS A 22 -15.40 -5.51 13.85
N ASP A 23 -14.13 -5.34 14.21
CA ASP A 23 -13.72 -4.57 15.38
C ASP A 23 -13.64 -3.09 15.02
N MET A 24 -14.77 -2.40 15.19
CA MET A 24 -14.86 -0.96 14.94
C MET A 24 -13.97 -0.12 15.87
N SER A 25 -13.41 -0.67 16.94
CA SER A 25 -12.43 0.05 17.77
C SER A 25 -11.12 0.31 17.02
N LEU A 26 -10.80 -0.50 16.00
CA LEU A 26 -9.64 -0.31 15.13
C LEU A 26 -9.70 1.01 14.37
N PHE A 27 -10.91 1.48 14.04
CA PHE A 27 -11.12 2.77 13.38
C PHE A 27 -10.47 3.92 14.16
N THR A 28 -10.61 3.91 15.49
CA THR A 28 -10.03 4.93 16.37
C THR A 28 -8.56 4.70 16.71
N LYS A 29 -8.07 3.46 16.57
CA LYS A 29 -6.69 3.08 16.94
C LYS A 29 -5.70 3.33 15.82
N ILE A 30 -6.11 3.13 14.56
CA ILE A 30 -5.20 3.19 13.41
C ILE A 30 -4.74 4.63 13.09
N LYS A 31 -5.13 5.65 13.89
CA LYS A 31 -4.69 7.07 13.79
C LYS A 31 -4.49 7.49 12.34
N ILE A 32 -5.55 7.32 11.56
CA ILE A 32 -5.54 7.76 10.17
C ILE A 32 -5.76 9.26 10.25
N ASP A 33 -4.69 9.95 10.59
CA ASP A 33 -4.66 11.38 10.82
C ASP A 33 -5.14 12.04 9.53
N ASP A 34 -6.34 12.61 9.60
CA ASP A 34 -7.05 13.42 8.60
C ASP A 34 -7.18 12.82 7.20
N HIS A 35 -8.08 11.83 7.11
CA HIS A 35 -8.69 11.39 5.86
C HIS A 35 -9.31 12.48 4.97
N ASP A 36 -9.34 13.74 5.40
CA ASP A 36 -9.82 14.89 4.62
C ASP A 36 -9.12 14.96 3.26
N GLU A 37 -7.84 14.56 3.17
CA GLU A 37 -7.15 14.45 1.88
C GLU A 37 -7.76 13.36 0.98
N TYR A 38 -8.13 12.20 1.54
CA TYR A 38 -8.75 11.12 0.78
C TYR A 38 -10.19 11.47 0.38
N ASP A 39 -10.92 12.15 1.26
CA ASP A 39 -12.25 12.66 0.92
C ASP A 39 -12.16 13.72 -0.17
N TYR A 40 -11.18 14.63 -0.12
CA TYR A 40 -10.92 15.59 -1.19
C TYR A 40 -10.64 14.91 -2.55
N LEU A 41 -9.88 13.80 -2.56
CA LEU A 41 -9.68 13.01 -3.77
C LEU A 41 -10.98 12.39 -4.30
N LEU A 42 -11.86 11.92 -3.41
CA LEU A 42 -13.17 11.37 -3.78
C LEU A 42 -14.12 12.43 -4.34
N GLU A 43 -14.15 13.63 -3.75
CA GLU A 43 -15.05 14.73 -4.15
C GLU A 43 -14.87 15.15 -5.62
N ASN A 44 -13.68 14.95 -6.19
CA ASN A 44 -13.40 15.26 -7.60
C ASN A 44 -14.16 14.34 -8.58
N HIS A 45 -14.67 13.20 -8.12
CA HIS A 45 -15.28 12.19 -8.99
C HIS A 45 -16.64 11.68 -8.49
N PHE A 46 -16.93 11.83 -7.19
CA PHE A 46 -18.12 11.26 -6.53
C PHE A 46 -18.93 12.31 -5.76
N ASP A 47 -20.25 12.18 -5.79
CA ASP A 47 -21.18 12.96 -4.99
C ASP A 47 -21.19 12.47 -3.53
N LEU A 48 -20.35 13.11 -2.71
CA LEU A 48 -20.25 12.80 -1.28
C LEU A 48 -21.40 13.39 -0.45
N SER A 49 -22.27 14.23 -1.03
CA SER A 49 -23.40 14.84 -0.29
C SER A 49 -24.38 13.79 0.24
N THR A 50 -24.43 12.62 -0.42
CA THR A 50 -25.21 11.44 -0.02
C THR A 50 -24.72 10.80 1.29
N LYS A 51 -23.45 11.05 1.69
CA LYS A 51 -22.75 10.41 2.82
C LYS A 51 -22.64 8.88 2.73
N GLU A 52 -22.95 8.31 1.57
CA GLU A 52 -22.80 6.87 1.33
C GLU A 52 -21.33 6.46 1.14
N LEU A 53 -20.49 7.43 0.76
CA LEU A 53 -19.08 7.28 0.47
C LEU A 53 -18.29 8.33 1.25
N SER A 54 -17.22 7.87 1.87
CA SER A 54 -16.12 8.66 2.41
C SER A 54 -14.97 7.70 2.68
N SER A 55 -13.77 8.23 2.82
CA SER A 55 -12.59 7.60 3.40
C SER A 55 -12.91 6.73 4.63
N LYS A 56 -13.69 7.28 5.58
CA LYS A 56 -14.20 6.59 6.76
C LYS A 56 -15.04 5.38 6.37
N LYS A 57 -15.98 5.52 5.43
CA LYS A 57 -16.78 4.39 4.94
C LYS A 57 -15.94 3.34 4.22
N LEU A 58 -14.88 3.74 3.52
CA LEU A 58 -13.95 2.80 2.89
C LEU A 58 -13.14 2.02 3.95
N MET A 59 -12.68 2.67 5.02
CA MET A 59 -12.05 1.96 6.15
C MET A 59 -13.04 1.03 6.87
N GLU A 60 -14.29 1.46 7.07
CA GLU A 60 -15.35 0.58 7.57
C GLU A 60 -15.55 -0.65 6.66
N ASN A 61 -15.47 -0.49 5.34
CA ASN A 61 -15.55 -1.63 4.42
C ASN A 61 -14.39 -2.60 4.59
N ILE A 62 -13.16 -2.12 4.82
CA ILE A 62 -12.00 -2.98 5.12
C ILE A 62 -12.27 -3.78 6.40
N ILE A 63 -12.61 -3.10 7.50
CA ILE A 63 -12.88 -3.73 8.80
C ILE A 63 -14.02 -4.75 8.72
N ASN A 64 -15.04 -4.48 7.91
CA ASN A 64 -16.17 -5.40 7.72
C ASN A 64 -15.93 -6.47 6.65
N GLY A 65 -14.85 -6.39 5.88
CA GLY A 65 -14.54 -7.34 4.80
C GLY A 65 -15.43 -7.17 3.56
N THR A 66 -15.94 -5.95 3.32
CA THR A 66 -16.92 -5.61 2.27
C THR A 66 -16.35 -4.62 1.25
N THR A 67 -15.09 -4.78 0.89
CA THR A 67 -14.39 -3.90 -0.07
C THR A 67 -14.90 -4.09 -1.51
N ASP A 68 -15.78 -5.05 -1.77
CA ASP A 68 -16.41 -5.27 -3.07
C ASP A 68 -17.60 -4.35 -3.36
N LYS A 69 -17.98 -3.46 -2.43
CA LYS A 69 -19.06 -2.51 -2.64
C LYS A 69 -18.75 -1.57 -3.81
N TYR A 70 -19.70 -1.49 -4.76
CA TYR A 70 -19.63 -0.61 -5.92
C TYR A 70 -20.23 0.77 -5.59
N TYR A 71 -19.53 1.84 -5.98
CA TYR A 71 -19.95 3.23 -5.76
C TYR A 71 -20.19 3.99 -7.08
N THR A 72 -20.32 3.28 -8.20
CA THR A 72 -20.48 3.89 -9.52
C THR A 72 -21.77 4.71 -9.68
N HIS A 73 -22.78 4.47 -8.85
CA HIS A 73 -24.01 5.28 -8.80
C HIS A 73 -23.80 6.67 -8.23
N LEU A 74 -22.72 6.88 -7.48
CA LEU A 74 -22.36 8.17 -6.89
C LEU A 74 -21.45 9.00 -7.81
N LEU A 75 -21.07 8.50 -8.99
CA LEU A 75 -20.24 9.27 -9.91
C LEU A 75 -20.95 10.55 -10.36
N ILE A 76 -20.27 11.70 -10.22
CA ILE A 76 -20.78 13.01 -10.65
C ILE A 76 -20.94 13.03 -12.18
N ASP A 77 -20.03 12.37 -12.89
CA ASP A 77 -20.07 12.18 -14.33
C ASP A 77 -19.77 10.73 -14.69
N LYS A 78 -20.72 10.06 -15.35
CA LYS A 78 -20.57 8.67 -15.81
C LYS A 78 -19.45 8.52 -16.85
N ALA A 79 -19.12 9.56 -17.61
CA ALA A 79 -17.99 9.52 -18.54
C ALA A 79 -16.64 9.32 -17.81
N ASN A 80 -16.58 9.65 -16.52
CA ASN A 80 -15.39 9.51 -15.69
C ASN A 80 -15.34 8.19 -14.89
N GLU A 81 -16.18 7.19 -15.22
CA GLU A 81 -16.24 5.93 -14.47
C GLU A 81 -14.87 5.24 -14.30
N LYS A 82 -14.02 5.28 -15.34
CA LYS A 82 -12.66 4.73 -15.26
C LYS A 82 -11.84 5.44 -14.18
N PHE A 83 -11.82 6.77 -14.20
CA PHE A 83 -11.06 7.58 -13.24
C PHE A 83 -11.62 7.44 -11.82
N GLY A 84 -12.95 7.49 -11.65
CA GLY A 84 -13.56 7.28 -10.34
C GLY A 84 -13.24 5.91 -9.76
N LYS A 85 -13.28 4.84 -10.57
CA LYS A 85 -12.84 3.50 -10.14
C LYS A 85 -11.37 3.47 -9.73
N SER A 86 -10.49 4.10 -10.50
CA SER A 86 -9.07 4.22 -10.15
C SER A 86 -8.89 4.98 -8.83
N THR A 87 -9.62 6.07 -8.59
CA THR A 87 -9.56 6.83 -7.32
C THR A 87 -10.03 6.00 -6.11
N LEU A 88 -11.08 5.19 -6.27
CA LEU A 88 -11.51 4.27 -5.20
C LEU A 88 -10.43 3.22 -4.89
N GLY A 89 -9.88 2.60 -5.93
CA GLY A 89 -8.76 1.66 -5.78
C GLY A 89 -7.55 2.34 -5.12
N ALA A 90 -7.31 3.60 -5.45
CA ALA A 90 -6.21 4.37 -4.91
C ALA A 90 -6.32 4.54 -3.39
N ILE A 91 -7.48 4.98 -2.93
CA ILE A 91 -7.74 5.21 -1.51
C ILE A 91 -7.72 3.91 -0.71
N TYR A 92 -8.23 2.80 -1.26
CA TYR A 92 -8.05 1.51 -0.58
C TYR A 92 -6.58 1.12 -0.41
N GLY A 93 -5.71 1.47 -1.37
CA GLY A 93 -4.27 1.27 -1.24
C GLY A 93 -3.63 2.17 -0.18
N TYR A 94 -4.04 3.44 -0.09
CA TYR A 94 -3.56 4.35 0.96
C TYR A 94 -4.01 3.91 2.36
N LEU A 95 -5.26 3.46 2.49
CA LEU A 95 -5.76 2.88 3.73
C LEU A 95 -4.99 1.60 4.12
N GLU A 96 -4.63 0.75 3.15
CA GLU A 96 -3.77 -0.42 3.40
C GLU A 96 -2.40 -0.02 3.93
N ARG A 97 -1.77 0.99 3.30
CA ARG A 97 -0.50 1.57 3.76
C ARG A 97 -0.59 2.05 5.21
N ASP A 98 -1.63 2.80 5.55
CA ASP A 98 -1.78 3.33 6.91
C ASP A 98 -1.97 2.22 7.95
N ILE A 99 -2.70 1.15 7.60
CA ILE A 99 -2.80 -0.06 8.44
C ILE A 99 -1.41 -0.70 8.60
N CYS A 100 -0.62 -0.82 7.54
CA CYS A 100 0.72 -1.39 7.61
C CYS A 100 1.66 -0.56 8.50
N LEU A 101 1.57 0.78 8.44
CA LEU A 101 2.31 1.68 9.32
C LEU A 101 1.88 1.57 10.77
N HIS A 102 0.58 1.34 11.03
CA HIS A 102 0.09 1.16 12.39
C HIS A 102 0.70 -0.07 13.09
N TYR A 103 0.85 -1.19 12.35
CA TYR A 103 1.42 -2.44 12.86
C TYR A 103 2.90 -2.63 12.51
N GLY A 104 3.56 -1.56 12.10
CA GLY A 104 4.89 -1.64 11.51
C GLY A 104 5.61 -0.32 11.61
N LYS A 105 6.57 -0.14 10.69
CA LYS A 105 7.29 1.11 10.54
C LYS A 105 7.84 1.24 9.14
N SER A 106 7.86 2.47 8.66
CA SER A 106 8.65 2.85 7.50
C SER A 106 10.13 2.60 7.80
N ILE A 107 10.84 1.92 6.89
CA ILE A 107 12.28 1.72 7.02
C ILE A 107 13.02 2.59 6.03
N ASN A 108 13.88 3.43 6.58
CA ASN A 108 14.84 4.24 5.86
C ASN A 108 16.21 4.07 6.50
N ARG A 109 17.27 4.11 5.70
CA ARG A 109 18.63 4.18 6.20
C ARG A 109 18.91 5.63 6.59
N ASN A 110 18.49 5.97 7.82
CA ASN A 110 18.21 7.30 8.38
C ASN A 110 19.30 8.41 8.37
N GLU A 111 20.33 8.37 7.52
CA GLU A 111 21.34 9.46 7.47
C GLU A 111 21.48 10.15 6.09
N ASP A 112 21.08 9.52 4.99
CA ASP A 112 21.27 10.06 3.62
C ASP A 112 19.96 10.32 2.84
N ASN A 113 18.79 10.32 3.51
CA ASN A 113 17.45 10.48 2.88
C ASN A 113 17.16 9.48 1.75
N TRP A 114 17.43 8.19 1.96
CA TRP A 114 17.35 7.21 0.87
C TRP A 114 17.16 5.75 1.34
N PRO A 115 16.27 4.98 0.70
CA PRO A 115 16.70 3.85 -0.16
C PRO A 115 16.45 4.13 -1.66
N MET A 116 17.28 3.57 -2.55
CA MET A 116 17.18 3.62 -4.03
C MET A 116 16.12 2.68 -4.51
N LEU A 117 15.98 1.54 -3.81
CA LEU A 117 15.15 0.43 -4.26
C LEU A 117 13.74 0.86 -4.62
N THR A 118 13.19 1.80 -3.88
CA THR A 118 11.93 2.47 -4.14
C THR A 118 11.87 3.00 -5.57
N GLN A 119 12.80 3.83 -6.03
CA GLN A 119 12.79 4.38 -7.40
C GLN A 119 12.90 3.34 -8.52
N TYR A 120 13.40 2.15 -8.21
CA TYR A 120 13.57 1.06 -9.18
C TYR A 120 12.55 -0.05 -8.98
N LEU A 121 11.56 0.11 -8.08
CA LEU A 121 10.68 -0.98 -7.68
C LEU A 121 9.95 -1.62 -8.87
N ASP A 122 9.46 -0.81 -9.80
CA ASP A 122 8.77 -1.29 -11.02
C ASP A 122 9.66 -2.20 -11.89
N GLU A 123 10.99 -2.05 -11.81
CA GLU A 123 11.96 -2.92 -12.50
C GLU A 123 12.09 -4.29 -11.83
N PHE A 124 11.80 -4.37 -10.53
CA PHE A 124 11.86 -5.56 -9.70
C PHE A 124 10.53 -6.27 -9.56
N GLU A 125 9.43 -5.54 -9.49
CA GLU A 125 8.09 -6.08 -9.31
C GLU A 125 7.03 -5.17 -9.93
N ASN A 126 6.30 -5.70 -10.90
CA ASN A 126 5.24 -4.99 -11.62
C ASN A 126 3.85 -5.58 -11.35
N ARG A 127 3.76 -6.58 -10.46
CA ARG A 127 2.49 -7.18 -10.04
C ARG A 127 2.00 -6.47 -8.79
N ASN A 128 0.69 -6.36 -8.64
CA ASN A 128 0.08 -5.98 -7.37
C ASN A 128 -0.08 -7.21 -6.47
N ARG A 129 0.24 -7.05 -5.19
CA ARG A 129 -0.03 -8.04 -4.14
C ARG A 129 -0.36 -7.32 -2.83
N SER A 130 -1.58 -7.48 -2.37
CA SER A 130 -2.12 -6.85 -1.17
C SER A 130 -2.52 -7.89 -0.14
N TYR A 131 -2.63 -7.48 1.13
CA TYR A 131 -3.11 -8.31 2.24
C TYR A 131 -4.61 -8.56 2.18
N PHE A 132 -5.36 -7.69 1.50
CA PHE A 132 -6.79 -7.87 1.26
C PHE A 132 -7.19 -7.49 -0.16
N LYS A 133 -8.42 -7.89 -0.53
CA LYS A 133 -8.97 -7.61 -1.85
C LYS A 133 -9.20 -6.11 -2.01
N ARG A 134 -8.45 -5.47 -2.92
CA ARG A 134 -8.70 -4.09 -3.36
C ARG A 134 -9.59 -4.09 -4.61
N PRO A 135 -10.77 -3.46 -4.59
CA PRO A 135 -11.56 -3.31 -5.80
C PRO A 135 -10.85 -2.34 -6.76
N TYR A 136 -11.02 -2.56 -8.08
CA TYR A 136 -10.55 -1.63 -9.11
C TYR A 136 -9.05 -1.30 -9.08
N SER A 137 -8.19 -2.22 -8.62
CA SER A 137 -6.74 -2.09 -8.67
C SER A 137 -6.24 -2.06 -10.12
N LEU A 138 -6.36 -0.89 -10.76
CA LEU A 138 -5.96 -0.60 -12.14
C LEU A 138 -4.58 0.07 -12.17
N ASP A 139 -3.64 -0.46 -11.40
CA ASP A 139 -2.20 -0.12 -11.42
C ASP A 139 -1.72 0.98 -10.43
N PHE A 140 -2.59 1.65 -9.65
CA PHE A 140 -2.16 2.70 -8.68
C PHE A 140 -3.03 2.79 -7.40
N PRO A 141 -2.44 2.98 -6.19
CA PRO A 141 -1.02 2.82 -5.91
C PRO A 141 -0.61 1.38 -6.16
N HIS A 142 0.58 1.21 -6.73
CA HIS A 142 1.17 -0.10 -6.84
C HIS A 142 1.54 -0.55 -5.44
N ALA A 143 0.96 -1.68 -5.00
CA ALA A 143 1.22 -2.23 -3.69
C ALA A 143 1.67 -3.68 -3.83
N PHE A 144 2.71 -4.04 -3.10
CA PHE A 144 3.28 -5.37 -3.13
C PHE A 144 3.75 -5.80 -1.74
N CYS A 145 3.19 -6.88 -1.21
CA CYS A 145 3.66 -7.50 0.02
C CYS A 145 4.55 -8.72 -0.25
N ILE A 146 5.65 -8.82 0.50
CA ILE A 146 6.52 -9.99 0.58
C ILE A 146 6.36 -10.54 1.98
N LEU A 147 5.89 -11.78 2.09
CA LEU A 147 5.68 -12.40 3.39
C LEU A 147 7.02 -12.79 4.02
N ASN A 148 7.08 -12.84 5.35
CA ASN A 148 8.26 -13.24 6.10
C ASN A 148 8.85 -14.58 5.59
N GLU A 149 7.99 -15.55 5.31
CA GLU A 149 8.38 -16.87 4.82
C GLU A 149 9.01 -16.83 3.41
N GLU A 150 8.75 -15.77 2.64
CA GLU A 150 9.21 -15.59 1.26
C GLU A 150 10.44 -14.66 1.16
N LEU A 151 10.88 -14.04 2.27
CA LEU A 151 11.96 -13.05 2.25
C LEU A 151 13.24 -13.58 1.61
N ASP A 152 13.62 -14.84 1.86
CA ASP A 152 14.85 -15.41 1.31
C ASP A 152 14.76 -15.62 -0.21
N GLU A 153 13.57 -15.99 -0.70
CA GLU A 153 13.31 -16.18 -2.13
C GLU A 153 13.35 -14.83 -2.84
N TYR A 154 12.64 -13.83 -2.31
CA TYR A 154 12.59 -12.51 -2.89
C TYR A 154 13.92 -11.76 -2.79
N LYS A 155 14.69 -11.93 -1.70
CA LYS A 155 16.03 -11.35 -1.58
C LYS A 155 16.94 -11.86 -2.69
N LYS A 156 16.91 -13.16 -2.97
CA LYS A 156 17.68 -13.79 -4.06
C LYS A 156 17.20 -13.30 -5.43
N LEU A 157 15.89 -13.25 -5.65
CA LEU A 157 15.28 -12.79 -6.89
C LEU A 157 15.69 -11.34 -7.20
N TYR A 158 15.51 -10.43 -6.25
CA TYR A 158 15.81 -9.02 -6.43
C TYR A 158 17.32 -8.78 -6.60
N SER A 159 18.15 -9.49 -5.83
CA SER A 159 19.60 -9.45 -6.01
C SER A 159 20.04 -9.95 -7.40
N SER A 160 19.37 -10.96 -7.95
CA SER A 160 19.65 -11.46 -9.30
C SER A 160 19.26 -10.45 -10.37
N LYS A 161 18.04 -9.88 -10.28
CA LYS A 161 17.57 -8.82 -11.20
C LYS A 161 18.48 -7.59 -11.17
N LEU A 162 18.95 -7.23 -9.98
CA LEU A 162 19.87 -6.11 -9.80
C LEU A 162 21.18 -6.34 -10.57
N LYS A 163 21.79 -7.52 -10.42
CA LYS A 163 23.03 -7.88 -11.11
C LYS A 163 22.89 -7.87 -12.63
N GLU A 164 21.71 -8.21 -13.14
CA GLU A 164 21.44 -8.20 -14.59
C GLU A 164 21.30 -6.77 -15.13
N LYS A 165 20.52 -5.92 -14.46
CA LYS A 165 20.17 -4.58 -14.96
C LYS A 165 21.13 -3.47 -14.55
N TYR A 166 21.62 -3.50 -13.31
CA TYR A 166 22.49 -2.47 -12.74
C TYR A 166 23.67 -3.11 -11.99
N PRO A 167 24.57 -3.83 -12.69
CA PRO A 167 25.64 -4.61 -12.07
C PRO A 167 26.58 -3.80 -11.16
N GLU A 168 26.77 -2.52 -11.46
CA GLU A 168 27.69 -1.62 -10.74
C GLU A 168 27.00 -0.78 -9.64
N ASN A 169 25.69 -0.96 -9.40
CA ASN A 169 24.95 -0.15 -8.42
C ASN A 169 25.03 -0.75 -7.00
N GLU A 170 26.15 -0.51 -6.32
CA GLU A 170 26.39 -1.00 -4.95
C GLU A 170 25.45 -0.40 -3.91
N ASN A 171 24.88 0.78 -4.13
CA ASN A 171 23.92 1.37 -3.18
C ASN A 171 22.60 0.60 -3.21
N LEU A 172 22.09 0.28 -4.40
CA LEU A 172 20.87 -0.50 -4.56
C LEU A 172 21.03 -1.93 -4.00
N LYS A 173 22.23 -2.49 -4.08
CA LYS A 173 22.55 -3.77 -3.44
C LYS A 173 22.47 -3.67 -1.91
N LYS A 174 23.08 -2.63 -1.33
CA LYS A 174 23.02 -2.37 0.12
C LYS A 174 21.58 -2.14 0.59
N ASP A 175 20.74 -1.51 -0.22
CA ASP A 175 19.33 -1.31 0.11
C ASP A 175 18.59 -2.65 0.18
N ILE A 176 18.73 -3.50 -0.84
CA ILE A 176 18.12 -4.85 -0.83
C ILE A 176 18.62 -5.64 0.38
N GLU A 177 19.91 -5.59 0.69
CA GLU A 177 20.45 -6.27 1.87
C GLU A 177 19.82 -5.73 3.16
N PHE A 178 19.86 -4.41 3.37
CA PHE A 178 19.32 -3.75 4.56
C PHE A 178 17.83 -4.01 4.76
N ILE A 179 17.01 -3.82 3.72
CA ILE A 179 15.54 -3.94 3.80
C ILE A 179 15.15 -5.37 4.21
N PHE A 180 15.72 -6.36 3.55
CA PHE A 180 15.40 -7.76 3.83
C PHE A 180 15.98 -8.23 5.17
N ASP A 181 17.16 -7.76 5.55
CA ASP A 181 17.78 -8.14 6.82
C ASP A 181 17.05 -7.52 8.02
N GLU A 182 16.58 -6.28 7.93
CA GLU A 182 15.74 -5.68 8.98
C GLU A 182 14.38 -6.37 9.07
N ALA A 183 13.72 -6.67 7.95
CA ALA A 183 12.46 -7.43 7.96
C ALA A 183 12.63 -8.81 8.61
N ARG A 184 13.72 -9.53 8.28
CA ARG A 184 14.01 -10.84 8.85
C ARG A 184 14.34 -10.76 10.34
N LYS A 185 15.12 -9.77 10.75
CA LYS A 185 15.51 -9.54 12.14
C LYS A 185 14.32 -9.24 13.04
N GLU A 186 13.32 -8.53 12.53
CA GLU A 186 12.10 -8.18 13.28
C GLU A 186 10.96 -9.17 13.11
N ASP A 187 11.18 -10.24 12.34
CA ASP A 187 10.16 -11.24 12.00
C ASP A 187 8.90 -10.63 11.35
N MET A 188 9.11 -9.71 10.41
CA MET A 188 8.06 -8.93 9.76
C MET A 188 7.94 -9.22 8.26
N ASP A 189 6.76 -8.92 7.70
CA ASP A 189 6.53 -8.88 6.25
C ASP A 189 7.07 -7.53 5.71
N ILE A 190 7.41 -7.47 4.41
CA ILE A 190 7.73 -6.20 3.71
C ILE A 190 6.50 -5.78 2.92
N PHE A 191 6.08 -4.53 3.06
CA PHE A 191 5.07 -3.89 2.23
C PHE A 191 5.70 -2.73 1.45
N LEU A 192 5.56 -2.80 0.12
CA LEU A 192 6.07 -1.81 -0.82
C LEU A 192 4.86 -1.09 -1.41
N CYS A 193 4.81 0.23 -1.31
CA CYS A 193 3.70 1.03 -1.82
C CYS A 193 4.21 2.24 -2.61
N ASN A 194 3.70 2.43 -3.82
CA ASN A 194 3.96 3.58 -4.67
C ASN A 194 2.73 4.51 -4.68
N TYR A 195 2.81 5.70 -4.08
CA TYR A 195 1.70 6.64 -3.92
C TYR A 195 1.99 8.06 -4.42
#